data_AF-A0ABC8XV86-F1
#
_entry.id   AF-A0ABC8XV86-F1
#
_cell.length_a   1.000
_cell.length_b   1.000
_cell.length_c   1.000
_cell.angle_alpha   90.00
_cell.angle_beta   90.00
_cell.angle_gamma   90.00
#
_symmetry.space_group_name_H-M   'P 1'
#
loop_
_entity.id
_entity.type
_entity.pdbx_description
1 polymer ?
#
loop_
_entity_poly.entity_id
_entity_poly.type
_entity_poly.pdbx_seq_one_letter_code
_entity_poly.pdbx_strand_id
1 'polypeptide(L)'
;MDDLSFCSCLTLAAVLLLSLLIVSRALAIKGKTAGAATRLPPGPWNLPVIGSLHHLAGGAPPHRALLRLARRHGPLMLLRLGEVPAVVVSSPEAAAEVMRARDPAFAGRPRGATADVVGFGGRGLIFAPHGEHWRQMRKVCVLELLGPRQVRRMQRVRHAEVSRLVGSVVSAGGGAIDLGRELTALANNIIARAAFGGECRRREAYLQEIEAVATLAGGFSLPDLFPSSRLARWLSGAARDLRRSHARVEHIIAGIVQERMEKRSASPYGGDDVEDEDLLDVLLRLKEEGSLTFPLTTEIIGAVISDIFGAATDTTATTIEWAMAELIRNPQAMSRAAYEVRQKLGQGRVTVTDADLGDLCYLRMVIKETLRLHPAAPLILRASQENCQIMGYNIPKGSSVFINAFAVARDPRHWDNAEEFRPERFESSKLDYKWTDFEFIPFGAGRRQCPGALFATTTIELALANLLYYFDWALPDGTDPKALDMSEVFGITVRRRSNLRVLASLHLGH
;
A
#
# COMPACT_ATOMS: atom_id res chain seq x y z
N MET A 1 56.88 -0.16 -22.88
CA MET A 1 55.68 0.57 -22.41
C MET A 1 54.45 0.07 -23.18
N ASP A 2 54.45 -1.20 -23.57
CA ASP A 2 53.66 -1.69 -24.71
C ASP A 2 52.67 -2.81 -24.31
N ASP A 3 52.87 -3.43 -23.14
CA ASP A 3 51.99 -4.49 -22.63
C ASP A 3 50.64 -3.97 -22.10
N LEU A 4 50.61 -2.73 -21.60
CA LEU A 4 49.37 -2.09 -21.11
C LEU A 4 48.42 -1.69 -22.23
N SER A 5 48.95 -1.33 -23.41
CA SER A 5 48.13 -0.99 -24.58
C SER A 5 47.49 -2.23 -25.20
N PHE A 6 48.20 -3.36 -25.18
CA PHE A 6 47.71 -4.63 -25.73
C PHE A 6 46.57 -5.23 -24.89
N CYS A 7 46.69 -5.16 -23.56
CA CYS A 7 45.65 -5.63 -22.63
C CYS A 7 44.36 -4.78 -22.72
N SER A 8 44.50 -3.48 -22.96
CA SER A 8 43.37 -2.55 -23.14
C SER A 8 42.61 -2.80 -24.47
N CYS A 9 43.31 -3.14 -25.55
CA CYS A 9 42.68 -3.52 -26.81
C CYS A 9 41.94 -4.86 -26.74
N LEU A 10 42.49 -5.85 -26.01
CA LEU A 10 41.86 -7.15 -25.81
C LEU A 10 40.58 -7.06 -24.97
N THR A 11 40.57 -6.21 -23.94
CA THR A 11 39.36 -5.98 -23.12
C THR A 11 38.28 -5.25 -23.91
N LEU A 12 38.64 -4.26 -24.73
CA LEU A 12 37.68 -3.56 -25.61
C LEU A 12 37.08 -4.51 -26.67
N ALA A 13 37.92 -5.36 -27.28
CA ALA A 13 37.51 -6.35 -28.25
C ALA A 13 36.59 -7.43 -27.62
N ALA A 14 36.89 -7.86 -26.39
CA ALA A 14 36.05 -8.78 -25.65
C ALA A 14 34.67 -8.17 -25.32
N VAL A 15 34.62 -6.89 -24.94
CA VAL A 15 33.36 -6.16 -24.68
C VAL A 15 32.55 -5.97 -25.97
N LEU A 16 33.20 -5.67 -27.10
CA LEU A 16 32.57 -5.59 -28.42
C LEU A 16 32.03 -6.95 -28.90
N LEU A 17 32.79 -8.03 -28.71
CA LEU A 17 32.35 -9.39 -29.03
C LEU A 17 31.19 -9.83 -28.14
N LEU A 18 31.24 -9.52 -26.84
CA LEU A 18 30.17 -9.86 -25.90
C LEU A 18 28.89 -9.07 -26.23
N SER A 19 29.01 -7.78 -26.57
CA SER A 19 27.85 -6.97 -27.00
C SER A 19 27.28 -7.42 -28.34
N LEU A 20 28.12 -7.80 -29.32
CA LEU A 20 27.69 -8.41 -30.59
C LEU A 20 27.01 -9.78 -30.39
N LEU A 21 27.51 -10.61 -29.47
CA LEU A 21 26.89 -11.89 -29.10
C LEU A 21 25.55 -11.70 -28.39
N ILE A 22 25.43 -10.67 -27.55
CA ILE A 22 24.16 -10.30 -26.90
C ILE A 22 23.16 -9.79 -27.94
N VAL A 23 23.59 -8.94 -28.87
CA VAL A 23 22.75 -8.41 -29.97
C VAL A 23 22.31 -9.53 -30.91
N SER A 24 23.23 -10.42 -31.31
CA SER A 24 22.91 -11.55 -32.21
C SER A 24 21.97 -12.57 -31.54
N ARG A 25 22.15 -12.87 -30.25
CA ARG A 25 21.19 -13.68 -29.49
C ARG A 25 19.84 -12.98 -29.32
N ALA A 26 19.82 -11.66 -29.09
CA ALA A 26 18.58 -10.90 -28.99
C ALA A 26 17.81 -10.90 -30.34
N LEU A 27 18.52 -10.81 -31.46
CA LEU A 27 17.97 -10.93 -32.81
C LEU A 27 17.50 -12.35 -33.13
N ALA A 28 18.24 -13.38 -32.68
CA ALA A 28 17.85 -14.79 -32.85
C ALA A 28 16.63 -15.18 -32.00
N ILE A 29 16.45 -14.57 -30.82
CA ILE A 29 15.26 -14.74 -29.97
C ILE A 29 14.03 -14.05 -30.59
N LYS A 30 14.22 -12.92 -31.29
CA LYS A 30 13.16 -12.31 -32.13
C LYS A 30 12.68 -13.27 -33.23
N GLY A 31 13.56 -14.12 -33.77
CA GLY A 31 13.25 -15.06 -34.86
C GLY A 31 12.44 -16.30 -34.48
N LYS A 32 12.25 -16.62 -33.18
CA LYS A 32 11.57 -17.86 -32.73
C LYS A 32 10.17 -17.66 -32.12
N THR A 33 9.62 -16.45 -32.16
CA THR A 33 8.27 -16.14 -31.63
C THR A 33 7.23 -15.88 -32.72
N ALA A 34 7.47 -16.34 -33.95
CA ALA A 34 6.48 -16.33 -35.03
C ALA A 34 5.59 -17.59 -34.97
N GLY A 35 4.73 -17.66 -33.96
CA GLY A 35 3.64 -18.64 -33.89
C GLY A 35 2.34 -17.89 -33.59
N ALA A 36 1.41 -17.86 -34.56
CA ALA A 36 0.13 -17.13 -34.60
C ALA A 36 0.21 -15.67 -34.12
N ALA A 37 0.02 -14.68 -34.99
CA ALA A 37 0.10 -13.25 -34.65
C ALA A 37 -0.70 -12.91 -33.38
N THR A 38 -0.02 -12.94 -32.24
CA THR A 38 -0.65 -12.70 -30.94
C THR A 38 -0.82 -11.20 -30.83
N ARG A 39 -2.08 -10.75 -30.80
CA ARG A 39 -2.42 -9.35 -30.65
C ARG A 39 -2.10 -8.92 -29.20
N LEU A 40 -0.83 -8.67 -28.91
CA LEU A 40 -0.36 -8.19 -27.61
C LEU A 40 -0.68 -6.71 -27.43
N PRO A 41 -0.85 -6.22 -26.19
CA PRO A 41 -1.03 -4.79 -25.94
C PRO A 41 0.15 -3.97 -26.53
N PRO A 42 -0.11 -2.73 -27.00
CA PRO A 42 0.94 -1.84 -27.45
C PRO A 42 1.90 -1.50 -26.31
N GLY A 43 3.09 -0.99 -26.60
CA GLY A 43 4.03 -0.62 -25.56
C GLY A 43 5.21 0.20 -26.07
N PRO A 44 6.00 0.77 -25.16
CA PRO A 44 7.22 1.46 -25.53
C PRO A 44 8.25 0.46 -26.10
N TRP A 45 9.21 1.00 -26.83
CA TRP A 45 10.32 0.22 -27.36
C TRP A 45 11.22 -0.31 -26.24
N ASN A 46 11.91 -1.41 -26.53
CA ASN A 46 12.68 -2.18 -25.54
C ASN A 46 14.17 -2.16 -25.88
N LEU A 47 15.00 -1.96 -24.85
CA LEU A 47 16.44 -2.21 -24.94
C LEU A 47 16.75 -3.70 -24.74
N PRO A 48 17.85 -4.22 -25.32
CA PRO A 48 18.33 -5.56 -25.01
C PRO A 48 18.54 -5.73 -23.50
N VAL A 49 18.24 -6.93 -22.98
CA VAL A 49 18.38 -7.32 -21.56
C VAL A 49 17.41 -6.59 -20.61
N ILE A 50 17.45 -5.27 -20.50
CA ILE A 50 16.69 -4.51 -19.50
C ILE A 50 15.24 -4.19 -19.92
N GLY A 51 14.91 -4.36 -21.20
CA GLY A 51 13.57 -4.10 -21.73
C GLY A 51 13.17 -2.62 -21.58
N SER A 52 12.01 -2.37 -20.98
CA SER A 52 11.41 -1.06 -20.78
C SER A 52 11.87 -0.33 -19.50
N LEU A 53 12.77 -0.92 -18.69
CA LEU A 53 13.16 -0.35 -17.38
C LEU A 53 13.75 1.07 -17.47
N HIS A 54 14.45 1.38 -18.56
CA HIS A 54 15.03 2.70 -18.79
C HIS A 54 13.98 3.83 -18.87
N HIS A 55 12.73 3.53 -19.27
CA HIS A 55 11.63 4.49 -19.23
C HIS A 55 11.19 4.85 -17.80
N LEU A 56 11.55 4.03 -16.81
CA LEU A 56 11.25 4.24 -15.40
C LEU A 56 12.44 4.86 -14.62
N ALA A 57 13.63 4.94 -15.23
CA ALA A 57 14.86 5.40 -14.58
C ALA A 57 15.02 6.94 -14.51
N GLY A 58 14.10 7.71 -15.07
CA GLY A 58 14.19 9.18 -15.21
C GLY A 58 13.82 9.99 -13.96
N GLY A 59 14.11 9.49 -12.75
CA GLY A 59 13.90 10.18 -11.46
C GLY A 59 12.44 10.34 -10.99
N ALA A 60 11.47 10.24 -11.90
CA ALA A 60 10.05 10.25 -11.54
C ALA A 60 9.62 8.89 -10.94
N PRO A 61 8.75 8.89 -9.92
CA PRO A 61 8.15 7.67 -9.40
C PRO A 61 7.50 6.79 -10.49
N PRO A 62 7.58 5.44 -10.38
CA PRO A 62 7.03 4.51 -11.34
C PRO A 62 5.58 4.79 -11.77
N HIS A 63 4.64 5.03 -10.85
CA HIS A 63 3.24 5.30 -11.20
C HIS A 63 3.06 6.55 -12.07
N ARG A 64 3.85 7.61 -11.83
CA ARG A 64 3.88 8.83 -12.66
C ARG A 64 4.53 8.59 -14.01
N ALA A 65 5.63 7.84 -14.06
CA ALA A 65 6.27 7.44 -15.32
C ALA A 65 5.31 6.60 -16.18
N LEU A 66 4.60 5.66 -15.57
CA LEU A 66 3.61 4.81 -16.22
C LEU A 66 2.41 5.61 -16.74
N LEU A 67 1.93 6.62 -16.01
CA LEU A 67 0.90 7.54 -16.52
C LEU A 67 1.38 8.28 -17.79
N ARG A 68 2.62 8.79 -17.79
CA ARG A 68 3.19 9.46 -18.98
C ARG A 68 3.28 8.52 -20.19
N LEU A 69 3.64 7.26 -19.96
CA LEU A 69 3.67 6.25 -21.02
C LEU A 69 2.26 5.88 -21.49
N ALA A 70 1.29 5.73 -20.58
CA ALA A 70 -0.09 5.43 -20.92
C ALA A 70 -0.73 6.52 -21.80
N ARG A 71 -0.39 7.80 -21.57
CA ARG A 71 -0.82 8.91 -22.44
C ARG A 71 -0.33 8.78 -23.89
N ARG A 72 0.75 8.03 -24.15
CA ARG A 72 1.31 7.81 -25.50
C ARG A 72 0.90 6.48 -26.12
N HIS A 73 0.79 5.43 -25.30
CA HIS A 73 0.57 4.06 -25.77
C HIS A 73 -0.88 3.57 -25.59
N GLY A 74 -1.69 4.33 -24.85
CA GLY A 74 -3.09 4.04 -24.60
C GLY A 74 -3.37 3.43 -23.22
N PRO A 75 -4.64 3.08 -22.96
CA PRO A 75 -5.15 2.67 -21.64
C PRO A 75 -4.66 1.30 -21.16
N LEU A 76 -4.13 0.49 -22.08
CA LEU A 76 -3.56 -0.82 -21.82
C LEU A 76 -2.22 -0.90 -22.55
N MET A 77 -1.14 -1.16 -21.82
CA MET A 77 0.19 -1.29 -22.42
C MET A 77 0.99 -2.47 -21.89
N LEU A 78 1.88 -3.01 -22.72
CA LEU A 78 2.81 -4.07 -22.36
C LEU A 78 4.21 -3.49 -22.14
N LEU A 79 4.76 -3.75 -20.97
CA LEU A 79 6.14 -3.48 -20.61
C LEU A 79 6.92 -4.78 -20.49
N ARG A 80 8.25 -4.66 -20.62
CA ARG A 80 9.19 -5.74 -20.35
C ARG A 80 10.17 -5.29 -19.27
N LEU A 81 9.99 -5.78 -18.05
CA LEU A 81 10.82 -5.43 -16.89
C LEU A 81 11.94 -6.48 -16.77
N GLY A 82 13.09 -6.21 -17.39
CA GLY A 82 14.12 -7.24 -17.55
C GLY A 82 13.64 -8.37 -18.45
N GLU A 83 13.54 -9.58 -17.92
CA GLU A 83 12.96 -10.72 -18.65
C GLU A 83 11.43 -10.85 -18.48
N VAL A 84 10.84 -10.14 -17.51
CA VAL A 84 9.44 -10.36 -17.08
C VAL A 84 8.48 -9.45 -17.83
N PRO A 85 7.47 -9.99 -18.55
CA PRO A 85 6.42 -9.18 -19.15
C PRO A 85 5.44 -8.66 -18.09
N ALA A 86 5.00 -7.42 -18.27
CA ALA A 86 4.12 -6.72 -17.35
C ALA A 86 3.08 -5.92 -18.13
N VAL A 87 1.80 -6.20 -17.91
CA VAL A 87 0.70 -5.42 -18.47
C VAL A 87 0.38 -4.27 -17.52
N VAL A 88 0.18 -3.07 -18.06
CA VAL A 88 -0.21 -1.89 -17.29
C VAL A 88 -1.57 -1.43 -17.76
N VAL A 89 -2.48 -1.26 -16.81
CA VAL A 89 -3.87 -0.82 -16.99
C VAL A 89 -3.98 0.59 -16.43
N SER A 90 -4.51 1.54 -17.19
CA SER A 90 -4.49 2.98 -16.85
C SER A 90 -5.80 3.72 -17.14
N SER A 91 -6.91 3.01 -17.36
CA SER A 91 -8.24 3.61 -17.54
C SER A 91 -9.30 2.89 -16.70
N PRO A 92 -10.41 3.57 -16.35
CA PRO A 92 -11.53 2.94 -15.66
C PRO A 92 -12.10 1.73 -16.39
N GLU A 93 -12.25 1.79 -17.71
CA GLU A 93 -12.86 0.74 -18.51
C GLU A 93 -11.99 -0.52 -18.54
N ALA A 94 -10.68 -0.35 -18.71
CA ALA A 94 -9.73 -1.47 -18.66
C ALA A 94 -9.61 -2.05 -17.24
N ALA A 95 -9.67 -1.20 -16.20
CA ALA A 95 -9.70 -1.66 -14.82
C ALA A 95 -10.97 -2.45 -14.51
N ALA A 96 -12.12 -2.04 -15.06
CA ALA A 96 -13.39 -2.74 -14.94
C ALA A 96 -13.36 -4.11 -15.60
N GLU A 97 -12.76 -4.22 -16.78
CA GLU A 97 -12.61 -5.51 -17.45
C GLU A 97 -11.77 -6.48 -16.60
N VAL A 98 -10.67 -6.01 -16.01
CA VAL A 98 -9.78 -6.84 -15.17
C VAL A 98 -10.39 -7.21 -13.82
N MET A 99 -10.97 -6.25 -13.11
CA MET A 99 -11.39 -6.42 -11.70
C MET A 99 -12.88 -6.68 -11.50
N ARG A 100 -13.70 -6.62 -12.55
CA ARG A 100 -15.12 -7.02 -12.50
C ARG A 100 -15.42 -8.09 -13.54
N ALA A 101 -15.29 -7.79 -14.83
CA ALA A 101 -15.75 -8.70 -15.88
C ALA A 101 -14.95 -10.01 -15.90
N ARG A 102 -13.64 -9.94 -15.64
CA ARG A 102 -12.71 -11.07 -15.62
C ARG A 102 -12.04 -11.25 -14.27
N ASP A 103 -12.71 -10.81 -13.20
CA ASP A 103 -12.18 -10.87 -11.82
C ASP A 103 -11.61 -12.26 -11.44
N PRO A 104 -12.28 -13.40 -11.72
CA PRO A 104 -11.71 -14.71 -11.41
C PRO A 104 -10.38 -14.99 -12.13
N ALA A 105 -10.27 -14.60 -13.40
CA ALA A 105 -9.06 -14.80 -14.19
C ALA A 105 -7.88 -13.94 -13.70
N PHE A 106 -8.15 -12.81 -13.03
CA PHE A 106 -7.12 -11.90 -12.52
C PHE A 106 -6.99 -11.89 -10.99
N ALA A 107 -7.65 -12.82 -10.30
CA ALA A 107 -7.57 -12.92 -8.84
C ALA A 107 -6.19 -13.39 -8.33
N GLY A 108 -5.25 -13.72 -9.22
CA GLY A 108 -3.87 -14.04 -8.88
C GLY A 108 -3.04 -12.82 -8.43
N ARG A 109 -1.84 -13.10 -7.93
CA ARG A 109 -0.81 -12.10 -7.64
C ARG A 109 0.49 -12.47 -8.37
N PRO A 110 1.31 -11.49 -8.78
CA PRO A 110 2.63 -11.77 -9.32
C PRO A 110 3.44 -12.63 -8.35
N ARG A 111 4.17 -13.61 -8.90
CA ARG A 111 5.11 -14.45 -8.15
C ARG A 111 6.53 -14.00 -8.44
N GLY A 112 7.41 -14.14 -7.47
CA GLY A 112 8.79 -13.69 -7.55
C GLY A 112 9.50 -13.89 -6.22
N ALA A 113 10.81 -13.76 -6.20
CA ALA A 113 11.60 -13.98 -5.01
C ALA A 113 11.20 -13.04 -3.87
N THR A 114 10.88 -11.78 -4.19
CA THR A 114 10.42 -10.80 -3.18
C THR A 114 9.01 -11.13 -2.71
N ALA A 115 8.09 -11.42 -3.62
CA ALA A 115 6.70 -11.74 -3.29
C ALA A 115 6.58 -13.03 -2.47
N ASP A 116 7.44 -14.03 -2.73
CA ASP A 116 7.46 -15.29 -1.98
C ASP A 116 7.98 -15.08 -0.56
N VAL A 117 8.98 -14.21 -0.37
CA VAL A 117 9.47 -13.86 0.97
C VAL A 117 8.41 -13.07 1.72
N VAL A 118 7.99 -11.91 1.19
CA VAL A 118 7.00 -11.04 1.85
C VAL A 118 5.65 -11.74 2.06
N GLY A 119 5.28 -12.67 1.17
CA GLY A 119 4.04 -13.43 1.27
C GLY A 119 4.08 -14.64 2.20
N PHE A 120 5.15 -14.82 2.99
CA PHE A 120 5.34 -15.98 3.87
C PHE A 120 5.20 -17.31 3.10
N GLY A 121 5.77 -17.39 1.90
CA GLY A 121 5.64 -18.55 1.00
C GLY A 121 4.20 -18.82 0.54
N GLY A 122 3.32 -17.81 0.59
CA GLY A 122 1.91 -17.92 0.24
C GLY A 122 1.00 -18.32 1.41
N ARG A 123 1.51 -18.37 2.65
CA ARG A 123 0.69 -18.67 3.86
C ARG A 123 -0.19 -17.50 4.31
N GLY A 124 0.21 -16.26 4.02
CA GLY A 124 -0.53 -15.04 4.38
C GLY A 124 -1.77 -14.77 3.51
N LEU A 125 -2.07 -13.50 3.28
CA LEU A 125 -3.24 -12.99 2.55
C LEU A 125 -2.86 -12.14 1.33
N ILE A 126 -1.83 -11.30 1.44
CA ILE A 126 -1.51 -10.26 0.43
C ILE A 126 -1.08 -10.89 -0.89
N PHE A 127 -0.10 -11.80 -0.82
CA PHE A 127 0.51 -12.50 -1.97
C PHE A 127 0.07 -13.97 -2.10
N ALA A 128 -0.75 -14.47 -1.18
CA ALA A 128 -1.21 -15.86 -1.23
C ALA A 128 -1.92 -16.18 -2.55
N PRO A 129 -1.62 -17.34 -3.18
CA PRO A 129 -2.28 -17.78 -4.40
C PRO A 129 -3.80 -17.85 -4.25
N HIS A 130 -4.54 -17.45 -5.28
CA HIS A 130 -6.00 -17.60 -5.26
C HIS A 130 -6.37 -19.09 -5.30
N GLY A 131 -7.11 -19.53 -4.30
CA GLY A 131 -7.49 -20.92 -4.05
C GLY A 131 -8.33 -21.02 -2.78
N GLU A 132 -8.64 -22.23 -2.33
CA GLU A 132 -9.52 -22.44 -1.16
C GLU A 132 -8.94 -21.83 0.13
N HIS A 133 -7.65 -22.06 0.41
CA HIS A 133 -6.92 -21.45 1.52
C HIS A 133 -7.13 -19.92 1.57
N TRP A 134 -6.83 -19.24 0.45
CA TRP A 134 -6.96 -17.80 0.38
C TRP A 134 -8.41 -17.33 0.52
N ARG A 135 -9.38 -18.05 -0.09
CA ARG A 135 -10.81 -17.68 0.02
C ARG A 135 -11.31 -17.75 1.45
N GLN A 136 -10.93 -18.78 2.19
CA GLN A 136 -11.33 -18.94 3.58
C GLN A 136 -10.63 -17.94 4.50
N MET A 137 -9.31 -17.76 4.37
CA MET A 137 -8.62 -16.73 5.14
C MET A 137 -9.16 -15.33 4.79
N ARG A 138 -9.53 -15.08 3.53
CA ARG A 138 -10.17 -13.84 3.13
C ARG A 138 -11.52 -13.65 3.82
N LYS A 139 -12.33 -14.71 3.93
CA LYS A 139 -13.61 -14.69 4.63
C LYS A 139 -13.41 -14.40 6.12
N VAL A 140 -12.49 -15.10 6.79
CA VAL A 140 -12.10 -14.83 8.20
C VAL A 140 -11.68 -13.36 8.36
N CYS A 141 -10.83 -12.87 7.46
CA CYS A 141 -10.32 -11.51 7.54
C CYS A 141 -11.43 -10.46 7.42
N VAL A 142 -12.39 -10.64 6.51
CA VAL A 142 -13.49 -9.67 6.29
C VAL A 142 -14.60 -9.78 7.35
N LEU A 143 -14.90 -10.98 7.86
CA LEU A 143 -16.01 -11.19 8.78
C LEU A 143 -15.59 -11.07 10.26
N GLU A 144 -14.45 -11.68 10.62
CA GLU A 144 -14.04 -11.84 12.01
C GLU A 144 -12.97 -10.81 12.42
N LEU A 145 -11.98 -10.53 11.56
CA LEU A 145 -10.84 -9.68 11.93
C LEU A 145 -11.07 -8.18 11.65
N LEU A 146 -11.57 -7.85 10.45
CA LEU A 146 -11.74 -6.48 9.98
C LEU A 146 -13.20 -6.15 9.68
N GLY A 147 -14.12 -7.00 10.16
CA GLY A 147 -15.55 -6.80 10.06
C GLY A 147 -16.06 -5.68 10.98
N PRO A 148 -17.28 -5.16 10.75
CA PRO A 148 -17.81 -4.02 11.52
C PRO A 148 -17.85 -4.25 13.03
N ARG A 149 -18.10 -5.49 13.49
CA ARG A 149 -18.09 -5.85 14.91
C ARG A 149 -16.70 -5.66 15.52
N GLN A 150 -15.67 -6.20 14.87
CA GLN A 150 -14.30 -6.14 15.37
C GLN A 150 -13.71 -4.74 15.26
N VAL A 151 -14.02 -4.00 14.18
CA VAL A 151 -13.64 -2.59 14.05
C VAL A 151 -14.24 -1.75 15.19
N ARG A 152 -15.51 -1.99 15.58
CA ARG A 152 -16.12 -1.32 16.75
C ARG A 152 -15.46 -1.70 18.06
N ARG A 153 -15.12 -2.97 18.30
CA ARG A 153 -14.36 -3.38 19.52
C ARG A 153 -13.05 -2.62 19.66
N MET A 154 -12.34 -2.38 18.56
CA MET A 154 -11.09 -1.63 18.55
C MET A 154 -11.25 -0.11 18.70
N GLN A 155 -12.46 0.40 18.88
CA GLN A 155 -12.73 1.83 19.06
C GLN A 155 -12.01 2.40 20.28
N ARG A 156 -11.98 1.68 21.40
CA ARG A 156 -11.28 2.09 22.63
C ARG A 156 -9.78 2.30 22.36
N VAL A 157 -9.16 1.39 21.61
CA VAL A 157 -7.76 1.48 21.19
C VAL A 157 -7.55 2.70 20.32
N ARG A 158 -8.32 2.86 19.23
CA ARG A 158 -8.20 4.02 18.33
C ARG A 158 -8.31 5.33 19.08
N HIS A 159 -9.33 5.45 19.92
CA HIS A 159 -9.57 6.65 20.71
C HIS A 159 -8.40 6.99 21.63
N ALA A 160 -7.91 6.02 22.41
CA ALA A 160 -6.77 6.22 23.31
C ALA A 160 -5.49 6.66 22.57
N GLU A 161 -5.25 6.10 21.39
CA GLU A 161 -4.08 6.45 20.57
C GLU A 161 -4.20 7.82 19.91
N VAL A 162 -5.40 8.20 19.44
CA VAL A 162 -5.67 9.54 18.92
C VAL A 162 -5.58 10.59 20.03
N SER A 163 -6.09 10.30 21.23
CA SER A 163 -5.91 11.18 22.39
C SER A 163 -4.43 11.37 22.74
N ARG A 164 -3.60 10.32 22.61
CA ARG A 164 -2.14 10.44 22.80
C ARG A 164 -1.49 11.33 21.74
N LEU A 165 -1.91 11.22 20.48
CA LEU A 165 -1.48 12.12 19.41
C LEU A 165 -1.85 13.58 19.72
N VAL A 166 -3.09 13.84 20.14
CA VAL A 166 -3.49 15.20 20.57
C VAL A 166 -2.60 15.67 21.73
N GLY A 167 -2.36 14.83 22.72
CA GLY A 167 -1.48 15.15 23.85
C GLY A 167 -0.04 15.45 23.45
N SER A 168 0.53 14.73 22.48
CA SER A 168 1.89 15.00 21.99
C SER A 168 1.96 16.34 21.26
N VAL A 169 0.94 16.68 20.48
CA VAL A 169 0.82 17.98 19.81
C VAL A 169 0.68 19.12 20.82
N VAL A 170 -0.15 18.97 21.86
CA VAL A 170 -0.27 19.98 22.94
C VAL A 170 1.07 20.17 23.67
N SER A 171 1.77 19.07 23.97
CA SER A 171 3.03 19.09 24.72
C SER A 171 4.16 19.80 23.98
N ALA A 172 4.07 19.91 22.65
CA ALA A 172 5.03 20.67 21.85
C ALA A 172 4.95 22.19 22.06
N GLY A 173 3.90 22.70 22.72
CA GLY A 173 3.84 24.08 23.24
C GLY A 173 4.01 25.18 22.18
N GLY A 174 3.55 24.94 20.95
CA GLY A 174 3.71 25.86 19.82
C GLY A 174 5.02 25.71 19.03
N GLY A 175 5.88 24.75 19.39
CA GLY A 175 7.05 24.38 18.60
C GLY A 175 6.71 23.65 17.30
N ALA A 176 7.68 23.57 16.38
CA ALA A 176 7.53 22.81 15.14
C ALA A 176 7.53 21.30 15.39
N ILE A 177 6.43 20.65 15.05
CA ILE A 177 6.20 19.21 15.22
C ILE A 177 6.45 18.50 13.90
N ASP A 178 7.11 17.35 13.94
CA ASP A 178 7.13 16.40 12.83
C ASP A 178 5.85 15.56 12.86
N LEU A 179 4.82 16.03 12.17
CA LEU A 179 3.51 15.38 12.15
C LEU A 179 3.58 14.03 11.44
N GLY A 180 4.42 13.88 10.41
CA GLY A 180 4.61 12.58 9.73
C GLY A 180 5.09 11.49 10.69
N ARG A 181 6.04 11.81 11.58
CA ARG A 181 6.50 10.90 12.63
C ARG A 181 5.41 10.57 13.65
N GLU A 182 4.67 11.57 14.12
CA GLU A 182 3.57 11.37 15.07
C GLU A 182 2.44 10.51 14.48
N LEU A 183 2.11 10.69 13.19
CA LEU A 183 1.11 9.90 12.47
C LEU A 183 1.57 8.46 12.23
N THR A 184 2.86 8.25 11.96
CA THR A 184 3.45 6.92 11.88
C THR A 184 3.36 6.21 13.23
N ALA A 185 3.69 6.91 14.33
CA ALA A 185 3.55 6.39 15.67
C ALA A 185 2.08 6.04 16.00
N LEU A 186 1.13 6.91 15.65
CA LEU A 186 -0.31 6.68 15.80
C LEU A 186 -0.73 5.36 15.12
N ALA A 187 -0.45 5.21 13.81
CA ALA A 187 -0.85 4.03 13.05
C ALA A 187 -0.21 2.76 13.62
N ASN A 188 1.09 2.81 13.94
CA ASN A 188 1.84 1.71 14.54
C ASN A 188 1.32 1.31 15.92
N ASN A 189 0.92 2.26 16.77
CA ASN A 189 0.37 1.98 18.10
C ASN A 189 -1.02 1.33 17.99
N ILE A 190 -1.88 1.88 17.13
CA ILE A 190 -3.23 1.35 16.92
C ILE A 190 -3.15 -0.10 16.44
N ILE A 191 -2.35 -0.37 15.41
CA ILE A 191 -2.28 -1.74 14.86
C ILE A 191 -1.54 -2.70 15.79
N ALA A 192 -0.51 -2.26 16.52
CA ALA A 192 0.16 -3.11 17.50
C ALA A 192 -0.80 -3.55 18.62
N ARG A 193 -1.62 -2.64 19.13
CA ARG A 193 -2.63 -2.97 20.15
C ARG A 193 -3.78 -3.80 19.57
N ALA A 194 -4.19 -3.52 18.34
CA ALA A 194 -5.21 -4.32 17.66
C ALA A 194 -4.74 -5.75 17.34
N ALA A 195 -3.48 -5.91 16.93
CA ALA A 195 -2.90 -7.19 16.51
C ALA A 195 -2.38 -8.04 17.67
N PHE A 196 -1.83 -7.40 18.72
CA PHE A 196 -1.13 -8.07 19.81
C PHE A 196 -1.70 -7.79 21.20
N GLY A 197 -2.78 -7.01 21.32
CA GLY A 197 -3.49 -6.78 22.59
C GLY A 197 -2.78 -5.90 23.61
N GLY A 198 -1.63 -5.29 23.31
CA GLY A 198 -0.92 -4.44 24.28
C GLY A 198 0.57 -4.27 24.01
N GLU A 199 1.31 -3.89 25.05
CA GLU A 199 2.77 -3.66 25.00
C GLU A 199 3.51 -4.96 24.67
N CYS A 200 3.80 -5.15 23.38
CA CYS A 200 4.72 -6.17 22.92
C CYS A 200 6.14 -5.79 23.35
N ARG A 201 6.79 -6.60 24.19
CA ARG A 201 8.20 -6.37 24.61
C ARG A 201 9.19 -6.26 23.45
N ARG A 202 8.84 -6.83 22.29
CA ARG A 202 9.66 -6.86 21.07
C ARG A 202 9.16 -5.87 20.01
N ARG A 203 8.35 -4.89 20.42
CA ARG A 203 7.67 -3.95 19.52
C ARG A 203 8.64 -3.15 18.66
N GLU A 204 9.62 -2.50 19.26
CA GLU A 204 10.55 -1.63 18.55
C GLU A 204 11.36 -2.44 17.54
N ALA A 205 11.85 -3.62 17.96
CA ALA A 205 12.54 -4.55 17.08
C ALA A 205 11.65 -5.02 15.91
N TYR A 206 10.38 -5.33 16.19
CA TYR A 206 9.42 -5.73 15.15
C TYR A 206 9.15 -4.62 14.14
N LEU A 207 8.94 -3.40 14.61
CA LEU A 207 8.71 -2.22 13.76
C LEU A 207 9.92 -1.95 12.86
N GLN A 208 11.13 -2.01 13.40
CA GLN A 208 12.37 -1.83 12.63
C GLN A 208 12.50 -2.88 11.53
N GLU A 209 12.21 -4.14 11.82
CA GLU A 209 12.30 -5.21 10.82
C GLU A 209 11.19 -5.11 9.77
N ILE A 210 9.97 -4.75 10.14
CA ILE A 210 8.90 -4.50 9.15
C ILE A 210 9.24 -3.34 8.22
N GLU A 211 9.79 -2.25 8.76
CA GLU A 211 10.21 -1.10 7.93
C GLU A 211 11.35 -1.49 6.97
N ALA A 212 12.30 -2.30 7.42
CA ALA A 212 13.37 -2.83 6.58
C ALA A 212 12.80 -3.73 5.47
N VAL A 213 11.88 -4.64 5.80
CA VAL A 213 11.17 -5.48 4.80
C VAL A 213 10.45 -4.59 3.78
N ALA A 214 9.70 -3.58 4.24
CA ALA A 214 8.94 -2.69 3.37
C ALA A 214 9.84 -1.90 2.40
N THR A 215 10.97 -1.40 2.91
CA THR A 215 11.96 -0.67 2.12
C THR A 215 12.62 -1.56 1.07
N LEU A 216 13.05 -2.77 1.47
CA LEU A 216 13.72 -3.71 0.59
C LEU A 216 12.78 -4.31 -0.48
N ALA A 217 11.49 -4.47 -0.16
CA ALA A 217 10.50 -5.00 -1.08
C ALA A 217 9.82 -3.94 -1.97
N GLY A 218 9.94 -2.65 -1.65
CA GLY A 218 9.33 -1.55 -2.41
C GLY A 218 9.98 -1.25 -3.77
N GLY A 219 11.17 -1.80 -4.03
CA GLY A 219 11.93 -1.58 -5.27
C GLY A 219 11.91 -2.77 -6.24
N PHE A 220 12.51 -2.58 -7.42
CA PHE A 220 12.75 -3.69 -8.35
C PHE A 220 13.97 -4.49 -7.92
N SER A 221 13.76 -5.73 -7.48
CA SER A 221 14.87 -6.62 -7.13
C SER A 221 15.43 -7.32 -8.38
N LEU A 222 16.75 -7.54 -8.45
CA LEU A 222 17.37 -8.28 -9.56
C LEU A 222 16.78 -9.69 -9.77
N PRO A 223 16.50 -10.48 -8.72
CA PRO A 223 15.86 -11.79 -8.88
C PRO A 223 14.45 -11.73 -9.45
N ASP A 224 13.70 -10.63 -9.23
CA ASP A 224 12.37 -10.47 -9.80
C ASP A 224 12.41 -9.99 -11.25
N LEU A 225 13.43 -9.21 -11.64
CA LEU A 225 13.61 -8.75 -13.01
C LEU A 225 14.25 -9.81 -13.92
N PHE A 226 15.06 -10.71 -13.36
CA PHE A 226 15.80 -11.76 -14.08
C PHE A 226 15.71 -13.14 -13.39
N PRO A 227 14.51 -13.72 -13.17
CA PRO A 227 14.36 -15.01 -12.48
C PRO A 227 15.16 -16.17 -13.09
N SER A 228 15.41 -16.17 -14.40
CA SER A 228 16.20 -17.19 -15.08
C SER A 228 17.71 -17.12 -14.77
N SER A 229 18.21 -15.98 -14.31
CA SER A 229 19.64 -15.74 -14.07
C SER A 229 20.06 -16.16 -12.66
N ARG A 230 20.93 -17.19 -12.58
CA ARG A 230 21.60 -17.58 -11.33
C ARG A 230 22.50 -16.46 -10.80
N LEU A 231 23.13 -15.71 -11.70
CA LEU A 231 24.00 -14.58 -11.34
C LEU A 231 23.20 -13.45 -10.70
N ALA A 232 22.03 -13.10 -11.25
CA ALA A 232 21.15 -12.07 -10.66
C ALA A 232 20.71 -12.44 -9.25
N ARG A 233 20.44 -13.73 -8.99
CA ARG A 233 20.13 -14.23 -7.64
C ARG A 233 21.31 -14.13 -6.68
N TRP A 234 22.52 -14.45 -7.15
CA TRP A 234 23.73 -14.41 -6.32
C TRP A 234 24.18 -12.98 -5.99
N LEU A 235 24.15 -12.08 -6.98
CA LEU A 235 24.54 -10.67 -6.83
C LEU A 235 23.55 -9.83 -6.01
N SER A 236 22.32 -10.31 -5.79
CA SER A 236 21.31 -9.54 -5.08
C SER A 236 21.54 -9.54 -3.57
N GLY A 237 22.30 -8.55 -3.08
CA GLY A 237 22.44 -8.25 -1.66
C GLY A 237 21.10 -7.95 -0.98
N ALA A 238 20.30 -7.08 -1.62
CA ALA A 238 18.97 -6.71 -1.13
C ALA A 238 18.05 -7.91 -0.90
N ALA A 239 18.06 -8.92 -1.79
CA ALA A 239 17.25 -10.13 -1.59
C ALA A 239 17.75 -11.01 -0.43
N ARG A 240 19.04 -10.97 -0.11
CA ARG A 240 19.59 -11.65 1.08
C ARG A 240 19.18 -10.90 2.35
N ASP A 241 19.30 -9.59 2.36
CA ASP A 241 18.93 -8.76 3.50
C ASP A 241 17.42 -8.82 3.78
N LEU A 242 16.60 -8.85 2.72
CA LEU A 242 15.14 -9.03 2.82
C LEU A 242 14.80 -10.36 3.51
N ARG A 243 15.44 -11.46 3.10
CA ARG A 243 15.22 -12.78 3.74
C ARG A 243 15.63 -12.78 5.22
N ARG A 244 16.76 -12.13 5.55
CA ARG A 244 17.22 -12.05 6.95
C ARG A 244 16.23 -11.26 7.80
N SER A 245 15.79 -10.10 7.30
CA SER A 245 14.83 -9.24 8.01
C SER A 245 13.48 -9.94 8.16
N HIS A 246 12.97 -10.55 7.09
CA HIS A 246 11.76 -11.37 7.13
C HIS A 246 11.86 -12.53 8.12
N ALA A 247 12.99 -13.25 8.17
CA ALA A 247 13.17 -14.34 9.14
C ALA A 247 13.14 -13.84 10.59
N ARG A 248 13.63 -12.62 10.86
CA ARG A 248 13.51 -11.98 12.18
C ARG A 248 12.07 -11.60 12.49
N VAL A 249 11.32 -11.08 11.52
CA VAL A 249 9.86 -10.87 11.64
C VAL A 249 9.15 -12.18 12.00
N GLU A 250 9.39 -13.26 11.24
CA GLU A 250 8.82 -14.59 11.49
C GLU A 250 9.17 -15.12 12.89
N HIS A 251 10.41 -14.92 13.34
CA HIS A 251 10.84 -15.36 14.67
C HIS A 251 10.15 -14.56 15.79
N ILE A 252 10.04 -13.24 15.65
CA ILE A 252 9.37 -12.39 16.65
C ILE A 252 7.89 -12.76 16.73
N ILE A 253 7.20 -12.87 15.59
CA ILE A 253 5.76 -13.19 15.57
C ILE A 253 5.47 -14.58 16.12
N ALA A 254 6.30 -15.58 15.78
CA ALA A 254 6.16 -16.92 16.35
C ALA A 254 6.29 -16.90 17.87
N GLY A 255 7.24 -16.12 18.40
CA GLY A 255 7.39 -15.93 19.85
C GLY A 255 6.18 -15.24 20.51
N ILE A 256 5.55 -14.27 19.84
CA ILE A 256 4.34 -13.59 20.35
C ILE A 256 3.15 -14.56 20.38
N VAL A 257 2.95 -15.32 19.29
CA VAL A 257 1.87 -16.32 19.20
C VAL A 257 2.03 -17.38 20.28
N GLN A 258 3.25 -17.89 20.47
CA GLN A 258 3.57 -18.89 21.49
C GLN A 258 3.30 -18.37 22.91
N GLU A 259 3.79 -17.18 23.24
CA GLU A 259 3.55 -16.55 24.55
C GLU A 259 2.05 -16.37 24.83
N ARG A 260 1.26 -16.03 23.80
CA ARG A 260 -0.19 -15.88 23.95
C ARG A 260 -0.89 -17.22 24.19
N MET A 261 -0.49 -18.26 23.48
CA MET A 261 -1.03 -19.61 23.67
C MET A 261 -0.75 -20.15 25.08
N GLU A 262 0.46 -19.92 25.60
CA GLU A 262 0.84 -20.30 26.97
C GLU A 262 -0.02 -19.56 28.02
N LYS A 263 -0.22 -18.25 27.85
CA LYS A 263 -1.06 -17.44 28.76
C LYS A 263 -2.51 -17.92 28.80
N ARG A 264 -3.10 -18.22 27.63
CA ARG A 264 -4.46 -18.79 27.54
C ARG A 264 -4.56 -20.16 28.21
N SER A 265 -3.53 -20.98 28.06
CA SER A 265 -3.52 -22.33 28.65
C SER A 265 -3.35 -22.30 30.18
N ALA A 266 -2.60 -21.33 30.71
CA ALA A 266 -2.36 -21.15 32.14
C ALA A 266 -3.55 -20.51 32.89
N SER A 267 -4.47 -19.84 32.19
CA SER A 267 -5.65 -19.21 32.79
C SER A 267 -6.92 -19.46 31.96
N PRO A 268 -7.50 -20.69 32.01
CA PRO A 268 -8.69 -21.05 31.23
C PRO A 268 -9.96 -20.29 31.63
N TYR A 269 -9.96 -19.69 32.83
CA TYR A 269 -11.11 -19.00 33.43
C TYR A 269 -10.83 -17.51 33.72
N GLY A 270 -9.70 -16.96 33.27
CA GLY A 270 -9.29 -15.59 33.58
C GLY A 270 -9.60 -14.61 32.46
N GLY A 271 -10.76 -13.96 32.55
CA GLY A 271 -11.08 -12.72 31.82
C GLY A 271 -11.86 -12.93 30.53
N ASP A 272 -13.06 -13.49 30.65
CA ASP A 272 -14.07 -13.60 29.60
C ASP A 272 -14.71 -12.24 29.27
N ASP A 273 -13.92 -11.16 29.23
CA ASP A 273 -14.35 -9.93 28.59
C ASP A 273 -14.22 -10.12 27.08
N VAL A 274 -15.21 -10.84 26.53
CA VAL A 274 -15.48 -10.98 25.08
C VAL A 274 -15.52 -9.59 24.39
N GLU A 275 -15.60 -8.50 25.14
CA GLU A 275 -15.54 -7.13 24.64
C GLU A 275 -14.13 -6.66 24.20
N ASP A 276 -13.04 -7.20 24.75
CA ASP A 276 -11.65 -6.74 24.48
C ASP A 276 -10.80 -7.75 23.67
N GLU A 277 -11.44 -8.71 22.99
CA GLU A 277 -10.79 -9.70 22.12
C GLU A 277 -9.98 -9.04 20.98
N ASP A 278 -8.66 -9.26 20.93
CA ASP A 278 -7.79 -8.75 19.86
C ASP A 278 -7.74 -9.66 18.61
N LEU A 279 -7.03 -9.25 17.54
CA LEU A 279 -6.98 -10.07 16.31
C LEU A 279 -6.32 -11.44 16.50
N LEU A 280 -5.30 -11.51 17.35
CA LEU A 280 -4.61 -12.75 17.64
C LEU A 280 -5.52 -13.68 18.45
N ASP A 281 -6.29 -13.14 19.39
CA ASP A 281 -7.28 -13.85 20.17
C ASP A 281 -8.37 -14.49 19.28
N VAL A 282 -8.89 -13.73 18.32
CA VAL A 282 -9.87 -14.24 17.34
C VAL A 282 -9.27 -15.41 16.55
N LEU A 283 -8.02 -15.30 16.08
CA LEU A 283 -7.37 -16.35 15.30
C LEU A 283 -7.07 -17.59 16.14
N LEU A 284 -6.67 -17.44 17.41
CA LEU A 284 -6.43 -18.56 18.31
C LEU A 284 -7.73 -19.30 18.65
N ARG A 285 -8.82 -18.57 18.87
CA ARG A 285 -10.15 -19.16 19.05
C ARG A 285 -10.59 -19.95 17.82
N LEU A 286 -10.46 -19.38 16.62
CA LEU A 286 -10.79 -20.08 15.36
C LEU A 286 -9.91 -21.33 15.13
N LYS A 287 -8.66 -21.31 15.59
CA LYS A 287 -7.77 -22.47 15.57
C LYS A 287 -8.29 -23.60 16.47
N GLU A 288 -8.78 -23.27 17.66
CA GLU A 288 -9.34 -24.22 18.63
C GLU A 288 -10.68 -24.81 18.14
N GLU A 289 -11.52 -23.99 17.51
CA GLU A 289 -12.82 -24.43 16.94
C GLU A 289 -12.67 -25.41 15.77
N GLY A 290 -11.54 -25.36 15.03
CA GLY A 290 -11.29 -26.24 13.89
C GLY A 290 -12.30 -26.08 12.74
N SER A 291 -12.93 -24.90 12.62
CA SER A 291 -14.05 -24.65 11.70
C SER A 291 -13.66 -24.40 10.24
N LEU A 292 -12.36 -24.27 9.95
CA LEU A 292 -11.82 -24.08 8.60
C LEU A 292 -11.54 -25.42 7.91
N THR A 293 -11.54 -25.46 6.58
CA THR A 293 -11.27 -26.72 5.86
C THR A 293 -9.79 -27.14 5.87
N PHE A 294 -8.93 -26.31 6.45
CA PHE A 294 -7.52 -26.60 6.66
C PHE A 294 -7.14 -26.23 8.09
N PRO A 295 -6.13 -26.89 8.68
CA PRO A 295 -5.69 -26.58 10.02
C PRO A 295 -5.05 -25.18 10.07
N LEU A 296 -5.59 -24.31 10.93
CA LEU A 296 -5.01 -22.99 11.16
C LEU A 296 -3.73 -23.14 11.99
N THR A 297 -2.58 -23.24 11.33
CA THR A 297 -1.28 -23.41 12.00
C THR A 297 -0.76 -22.10 12.59
N THR A 298 0.18 -22.21 13.54
CA THR A 298 0.87 -21.06 14.15
C THR A 298 1.57 -20.19 13.12
N GLU A 299 2.10 -20.80 12.05
CA GLU A 299 2.76 -20.10 10.95
C GLU A 299 1.76 -19.32 10.09
N ILE A 300 0.56 -19.86 9.87
CA ILE A 300 -0.51 -19.16 9.15
C ILE A 300 -1.01 -17.98 9.97
N ILE A 301 -1.23 -18.17 11.28
CA ILE A 301 -1.62 -17.08 12.20
C ILE A 301 -0.58 -15.97 12.18
N GLY A 302 0.71 -16.32 12.34
CA GLY A 302 1.81 -15.35 12.32
C GLY A 302 1.91 -14.60 10.99
N ALA A 303 1.75 -15.29 9.86
CA ALA A 303 1.74 -14.68 8.54
C ALA A 303 0.56 -13.71 8.34
N VAL A 304 -0.65 -14.09 8.77
CA VAL A 304 -1.87 -13.28 8.62
C VAL A 304 -1.81 -12.03 9.49
N ILE A 305 -1.36 -12.16 10.74
CA ILE A 305 -1.16 -11.01 11.63
C ILE A 305 -0.10 -10.06 11.09
N SER A 306 1.03 -10.59 10.59
CA SER A 306 2.09 -9.76 10.03
C SER A 306 1.64 -9.04 8.74
N ASP A 307 0.85 -9.69 7.88
CA ASP A 307 0.25 -9.07 6.70
C ASP A 307 -0.69 -7.91 7.08
N ILE A 308 -1.57 -8.12 8.06
CA ILE A 308 -2.50 -7.08 8.55
C ILE A 308 -1.72 -5.94 9.18
N PHE A 309 -0.69 -6.25 9.98
CA PHE A 309 0.17 -5.26 10.61
C PHE A 309 0.84 -4.37 9.57
N GLY A 310 1.65 -4.96 8.67
CA GLY A 310 2.38 -4.20 7.65
C GLY A 310 1.48 -3.45 6.68
N ALA A 311 0.25 -3.92 6.43
CA ALA A 311 -0.70 -3.21 5.58
C ALA A 311 -1.31 -1.96 6.24
N ALA A 312 -1.52 -1.97 7.56
CA ALA A 312 -2.24 -0.90 8.26
C ALA A 312 -1.34 0.23 8.79
N THR A 313 -0.03 0.03 8.86
CA THR A 313 0.94 1.03 9.31
C THR A 313 1.07 2.19 8.32
N ASP A 314 1.83 1.98 7.24
CA ASP A 314 2.25 3.05 6.33
C ASP A 314 1.07 3.65 5.55
N THR A 315 0.09 2.83 5.18
CA THR A 315 -1.05 3.27 4.35
C THR A 315 -1.94 4.27 5.08
N THR A 316 -2.18 4.05 6.38
CA THR A 316 -3.00 4.95 7.21
C THR A 316 -2.25 6.24 7.49
N ALA A 317 -0.99 6.12 7.94
CA ALA A 317 -0.16 7.28 8.28
C ALA A 317 0.05 8.22 7.08
N THR A 318 0.43 7.67 5.91
CA THR A 318 0.65 8.47 4.69
C THR A 318 -0.63 9.17 4.24
N THR A 319 -1.79 8.51 4.36
CA THR A 319 -3.07 9.11 3.94
C THR A 319 -3.45 10.30 4.82
N ILE A 320 -3.28 10.19 6.15
CA ILE A 320 -3.55 11.31 7.07
C ILE A 320 -2.56 12.45 6.80
N GLU A 321 -1.29 12.13 6.56
CA GLU A 321 -0.26 13.13 6.27
C GLU A 321 -0.53 13.88 4.96
N TRP A 322 -0.92 13.19 3.89
CA TRP A 322 -1.33 13.82 2.63
C TRP A 322 -2.58 14.68 2.79
N ALA A 323 -3.57 14.23 3.57
CA ALA A 323 -4.77 15.02 3.84
C ALA A 323 -4.40 16.33 4.55
N MET A 324 -3.57 16.27 5.59
CA MET A 324 -3.09 17.46 6.29
C MET A 324 -2.26 18.38 5.38
N ALA A 325 -1.40 17.80 4.53
CA ALA A 325 -0.61 18.57 3.57
C ALA A 325 -1.49 19.35 2.58
N GLU A 326 -2.50 18.69 2.01
CA GLU A 326 -3.43 19.32 1.08
C GLU A 326 -4.32 20.34 1.76
N LEU A 327 -4.81 20.06 2.97
CA LEU A 327 -5.59 21.06 3.72
C LEU A 327 -4.75 22.31 4.01
N ILE A 328 -3.51 22.17 4.49
CA ILE A 328 -2.63 23.31 4.76
C ILE A 328 -2.39 24.13 3.48
N ARG A 329 -2.13 23.45 2.36
CA ARG A 329 -1.93 24.07 1.05
C ARG A 329 -3.19 24.74 0.49
N ASN A 330 -4.38 24.38 0.98
CA ASN A 330 -5.68 24.89 0.56
C ASN A 330 -6.46 25.47 1.76
N PRO A 331 -6.15 26.70 2.23
CA PRO A 331 -6.73 27.27 3.45
C PRO A 331 -8.26 27.34 3.48
N GLN A 332 -8.91 27.53 2.33
CA GLN A 332 -10.36 27.52 2.22
C GLN A 332 -10.95 26.13 2.57
N ALA A 333 -10.34 25.06 2.06
CA ALA A 333 -10.76 23.69 2.38
C ALA A 333 -10.46 23.35 3.84
N MET A 334 -9.30 23.78 4.37
CA MET A 334 -8.96 23.65 5.80
C MET A 334 -10.02 24.33 6.68
N SER A 335 -10.34 25.58 6.40
CA SER A 335 -11.33 26.36 7.18
C SER A 335 -12.70 25.70 7.14
N ARG A 336 -13.17 25.24 5.97
CA ARG A 336 -14.46 24.56 5.83
C ARG A 336 -14.51 23.22 6.59
N ALA A 337 -13.44 22.42 6.53
CA ALA A 337 -13.36 21.17 7.26
C ALA A 337 -13.29 21.39 8.78
N ALA A 338 -12.45 22.31 9.24
CA ALA A 338 -12.35 22.67 10.66
C ALA A 338 -13.67 23.25 11.20
N TYR A 339 -14.33 24.10 10.40
CA TYR A 339 -15.64 24.64 10.75
C TYR A 339 -16.70 23.53 10.89
N GLU A 340 -16.83 22.62 9.93
CA GLU A 340 -17.77 21.50 10.02
C GLU A 340 -17.54 20.69 11.31
N VAL A 341 -16.28 20.29 11.54
CA VAL A 341 -15.88 19.51 12.71
C VAL A 341 -16.24 20.25 14.00
N ARG A 342 -15.84 21.51 14.17
CA ARG A 342 -16.09 22.29 15.39
C ARG A 342 -17.57 22.60 15.58
N GLN A 343 -18.30 22.91 14.51
CA GLN A 343 -19.71 23.26 14.59
C GLN A 343 -20.59 22.05 14.95
N LYS A 344 -20.30 20.86 14.37
CA LYS A 344 -21.07 19.64 14.65
C LYS A 344 -20.78 19.05 16.04
N LEU A 345 -19.55 19.19 16.50
CA LEU A 345 -19.13 18.65 17.80
C LEU A 345 -19.47 19.59 18.97
N GLY A 346 -19.64 20.89 18.71
CA GLY A 346 -19.89 21.91 19.73
C GLY A 346 -18.60 22.37 20.43
N GLN A 347 -18.72 23.39 21.28
CA GLN A 347 -17.59 23.89 22.08
C GLN A 347 -17.41 23.06 23.37
N GLY A 348 -16.17 22.99 23.88
CA GLY A 348 -15.87 22.47 25.22
C GLY A 348 -15.88 20.94 25.36
N ARG A 349 -15.94 20.17 24.27
CA ARG A 349 -15.79 18.71 24.36
C ARG A 349 -14.38 18.30 24.79
N VAL A 350 -14.35 17.35 25.72
CA VAL A 350 -13.12 16.72 26.21
C VAL A 350 -12.55 15.73 25.18
N THR A 351 -13.41 15.08 24.37
CA THR A 351 -12.94 14.14 23.34
C THR A 351 -13.90 13.95 22.17
N VAL A 352 -13.36 13.66 20.99
CA VAL A 352 -14.09 13.29 19.76
C VAL A 352 -14.02 11.78 19.57
N THR A 353 -15.17 11.12 19.36
CA THR A 353 -15.29 9.66 19.29
C THR A 353 -15.88 9.20 17.95
N ASP A 354 -15.79 7.90 17.64
CA ASP A 354 -16.33 7.36 16.39
C ASP A 354 -17.84 7.58 16.24
N ALA A 355 -18.59 7.70 17.34
CA ALA A 355 -20.03 7.99 17.32
C ALA A 355 -20.32 9.39 16.75
N ASP A 356 -19.35 10.30 16.83
CA ASP A 356 -19.50 11.68 16.40
C ASP A 356 -19.14 11.89 14.93
N LEU A 357 -18.56 10.88 14.28
CA LEU A 357 -18.10 10.96 12.89
C LEU A 357 -19.25 10.90 11.88
N GLY A 358 -20.45 10.49 12.31
CA GLY A 358 -21.62 10.24 11.47
C GLY A 358 -21.95 11.37 10.49
N ASP A 359 -21.81 12.62 10.94
CA ASP A 359 -22.29 13.82 10.24
C ASP A 359 -21.17 14.68 9.62
N LEU A 360 -19.93 14.19 9.55
CA LEU A 360 -18.78 14.93 9.01
C LEU A 360 -18.64 14.75 7.49
N CYS A 361 -19.62 15.27 6.74
CA CYS A 361 -19.75 15.09 5.30
C CYS A 361 -18.56 15.68 4.52
N TYR A 362 -18.17 16.93 4.82
CA TYR A 362 -17.07 17.61 4.16
C TYR A 362 -15.72 16.98 4.49
N LEU A 363 -15.50 16.55 5.74
CA LEU A 363 -14.31 15.79 6.10
C LEU A 363 -14.18 14.48 5.30
N ARG A 364 -15.28 13.76 5.07
CA ARG A 364 -15.28 12.57 4.21
C ARG A 364 -14.95 12.91 2.76
N MET A 365 -15.42 14.05 2.24
CA MET A 365 -15.05 14.51 0.91
C MET A 365 -13.55 14.84 0.81
N VAL A 366 -12.97 15.46 1.84
CA VAL A 366 -11.52 15.69 1.96
C VAL A 366 -10.74 14.38 1.91
N ILE A 367 -11.19 13.36 2.64
CA ILE A 367 -10.54 12.04 2.64
C ILE A 367 -10.65 11.37 1.26
N LYS A 368 -11.83 11.41 0.63
CA LYS A 368 -12.01 10.86 -0.72
C LYS A 368 -11.12 11.55 -1.74
N GLU A 369 -11.03 12.88 -1.70
CA GLU A 369 -10.16 13.65 -2.60
C GLU A 369 -8.68 13.40 -2.34
N THR A 370 -8.29 13.24 -1.08
CA THR A 370 -6.93 12.83 -0.70
C THR A 370 -6.59 11.46 -1.28
N LEU A 371 -7.47 10.47 -1.10
CA LEU A 371 -7.28 9.11 -1.62
C LEU A 371 -7.26 9.07 -3.16
N ARG A 372 -7.98 9.97 -3.83
CA ARG A 372 -7.97 10.13 -5.30
C ARG A 372 -6.62 10.66 -5.77
N LEU A 373 -6.15 11.75 -5.17
CA LEU A 373 -4.92 12.43 -5.59
C LEU A 373 -3.67 11.68 -5.16
N HIS A 374 -3.67 11.14 -3.95
CA HIS A 374 -2.53 10.50 -3.27
C HIS A 374 -2.87 9.07 -2.84
N PRO A 375 -3.18 8.15 -3.78
CA PRO A 375 -3.45 6.77 -3.42
C PRO A 375 -2.19 6.15 -2.81
N ALA A 376 -2.29 5.70 -1.55
CA ALA A 376 -1.16 5.11 -0.83
C ALA A 376 -0.49 3.96 -1.60
N ALA A 377 -1.28 3.15 -2.31
CA ALA A 377 -0.80 2.11 -3.21
C ALA A 377 -1.26 2.40 -4.66
N PRO A 378 -0.50 3.21 -5.44
CA PRO A 378 -0.96 3.66 -6.77
C PRO A 378 -0.94 2.56 -7.83
N LEU A 379 -0.19 1.48 -7.62
CA LEU A 379 -0.08 0.34 -8.54
C LEU A 379 -0.69 -0.91 -7.89
N ILE A 380 -1.93 -1.23 -8.25
CA ILE A 380 -2.64 -2.41 -7.73
C ILE A 380 -2.22 -3.64 -8.52
N LEU A 381 -1.63 -4.61 -7.82
CA LEU A 381 -1.09 -5.82 -8.43
C LEU A 381 -2.18 -6.87 -8.72
N ARG A 382 -2.17 -7.45 -9.90
CA ARG A 382 -2.96 -8.64 -10.27
C ARG A 382 -2.06 -9.57 -11.07
N ALA A 383 -2.45 -10.83 -11.20
CA ALA A 383 -1.82 -11.74 -12.15
C ALA A 383 -2.87 -12.63 -12.79
N SER A 384 -2.66 -12.88 -14.08
CA SER A 384 -3.55 -13.73 -14.85
C SER A 384 -3.40 -15.20 -14.46
N GLN A 385 -4.51 -15.89 -14.18
CA GLN A 385 -4.55 -17.31 -13.83
C GLN A 385 -4.70 -18.22 -15.05
N GLU A 386 -5.08 -17.66 -16.20
CA GLU A 386 -5.38 -18.35 -17.45
C GLU A 386 -5.13 -17.44 -18.66
N ASN A 387 -5.05 -18.01 -19.87
CA ASN A 387 -4.97 -17.16 -21.06
C ASN A 387 -6.30 -16.44 -21.26
N CYS A 388 -6.27 -15.12 -21.38
CA CYS A 388 -7.47 -14.30 -21.50
C CYS A 388 -7.24 -13.10 -22.42
N GLN A 389 -8.27 -12.30 -22.65
CA GLN A 389 -8.16 -11.04 -23.39
C GLN A 389 -8.52 -9.86 -22.50
N ILE A 390 -7.87 -8.71 -22.71
CA ILE A 390 -8.28 -7.41 -22.17
C ILE A 390 -8.35 -6.46 -23.35
N MET A 391 -9.47 -5.77 -23.55
CA MET A 391 -9.67 -4.80 -24.65
C MET A 391 -9.30 -5.37 -26.03
N GLY A 392 -9.57 -6.67 -26.26
CA GLY A 392 -9.25 -7.37 -27.51
C GLY A 392 -7.77 -7.75 -27.69
N TYR A 393 -6.91 -7.53 -26.68
CA TYR A 393 -5.52 -7.96 -26.66
C TYR A 393 -5.34 -9.24 -25.84
N ASN A 394 -4.49 -10.15 -26.32
CA ASN A 394 -4.19 -11.41 -25.66
C ASN A 394 -3.27 -11.20 -24.46
N ILE A 395 -3.64 -11.76 -23.32
CA ILE A 395 -2.89 -11.74 -22.06
C ILE A 395 -2.57 -13.19 -21.68
N PRO A 396 -1.30 -13.61 -21.78
CA PRO A 396 -0.89 -14.95 -21.39
C PRO A 396 -1.09 -15.21 -19.89
N LYS A 397 -1.39 -16.47 -19.55
CA LYS A 397 -1.39 -16.96 -18.17
C LYS A 397 -0.08 -16.61 -17.47
N GLY A 398 -0.19 -16.18 -16.21
CA GLY A 398 0.95 -15.79 -15.39
C GLY A 398 1.45 -14.37 -15.62
N SER A 399 0.88 -13.62 -16.57
CA SER A 399 1.25 -12.21 -16.79
C SER A 399 0.92 -11.37 -15.56
N SER A 400 1.91 -10.61 -15.10
CA SER A 400 1.72 -9.57 -14.09
C SER A 400 0.92 -8.42 -14.67
N VAL A 401 -0.09 -7.95 -13.94
CA VAL A 401 -0.94 -6.82 -14.33
C VAL A 401 -0.85 -5.76 -13.25
N PHE A 402 -0.40 -4.57 -13.62
CA PHE A 402 -0.32 -3.38 -12.78
C PHE A 402 -1.47 -2.44 -13.13
N ILE A 403 -2.45 -2.30 -12.25
CA ILE A 403 -3.51 -1.32 -12.41
C ILE A 403 -3.04 -0.01 -11.78
N ASN A 404 -2.80 0.99 -12.62
CA ASN A 404 -2.34 2.30 -12.19
C ASN A 404 -3.53 3.14 -11.72
N ALA A 405 -3.92 2.96 -10.46
CA ALA A 405 -5.00 3.70 -9.82
C ALA A 405 -4.73 5.22 -9.85
N PHE A 406 -3.47 5.65 -9.77
CA PHE A 406 -3.09 7.06 -9.91
C PHE A 406 -3.42 7.62 -11.30
N ALA A 407 -3.23 6.83 -12.37
CA ALA A 407 -3.61 7.24 -13.72
C ALA A 407 -5.13 7.28 -13.91
N VAL A 408 -5.83 6.26 -13.41
CA VAL A 408 -7.31 6.16 -13.42
C VAL A 408 -7.93 7.37 -12.73
N ALA A 409 -7.42 7.74 -11.56
CA ALA A 409 -7.87 8.89 -10.78
C ALA A 409 -7.53 10.25 -11.41
N ARG A 410 -6.81 10.27 -12.54
CA ARG A 410 -6.39 11.46 -13.30
C ARG A 410 -6.82 11.42 -14.76
N ASP A 411 -7.77 10.55 -15.09
CA ASP A 411 -8.34 10.49 -16.41
C ASP A 411 -9.25 11.71 -16.64
N PRO A 412 -8.91 12.62 -17.57
CA PRO A 412 -9.68 13.85 -17.81
C PRO A 412 -11.09 13.56 -18.36
N ARG A 413 -11.39 12.34 -18.79
CA ARG A 413 -12.74 11.93 -19.19
C ARG A 413 -13.70 11.79 -18.02
N HIS A 414 -13.17 11.60 -16.80
CA HIS A 414 -13.93 11.36 -15.58
C HIS A 414 -13.66 12.41 -14.50
N TRP A 415 -12.50 13.10 -14.56
CA TRP A 415 -12.05 14.02 -13.53
C TRP A 415 -11.67 15.38 -14.12
N ASP A 416 -12.56 16.37 -13.98
CA ASP A 416 -12.26 17.76 -14.33
C ASP A 416 -11.18 18.34 -13.42
N ASN A 417 -10.20 19.02 -14.02
CA ASN A 417 -9.01 19.54 -13.34
C ASN A 417 -8.40 18.50 -12.39
N ALA A 418 -8.08 17.32 -12.91
CA ALA A 418 -7.77 16.16 -12.08
C ALA A 418 -6.56 16.30 -11.13
N GLU A 419 -5.69 17.28 -11.35
CA GLU A 419 -4.54 17.57 -10.47
C GLU A 419 -4.90 18.54 -9.33
N GLU A 420 -6.07 19.17 -9.36
CA GLU A 420 -6.54 20.12 -8.35
C GLU A 420 -7.16 19.38 -7.17
N PHE A 421 -6.75 19.75 -5.94
CA PHE A 421 -7.40 19.29 -4.70
C PHE A 421 -8.70 20.04 -4.48
N ARG A 422 -9.82 19.40 -4.81
CA ARG A 422 -11.16 20.00 -4.73
C ARG A 422 -12.16 19.01 -4.12
N PRO A 423 -12.28 18.95 -2.78
CA PRO A 423 -13.22 18.06 -2.09
C PRO A 423 -14.66 18.17 -2.58
N GLU A 424 -15.10 19.36 -2.99
CA GLU A 424 -16.45 19.66 -3.49
C GLU A 424 -16.89 18.77 -4.65
N ARG A 425 -15.96 18.17 -5.41
CA ARG A 425 -16.31 17.23 -6.47
C ARG A 425 -17.06 15.99 -5.97
N PHE A 426 -17.01 15.72 -4.66
CA PHE A 426 -17.72 14.62 -4.02
C PHE A 426 -19.08 15.01 -3.41
N GLU A 427 -19.50 16.28 -3.46
CA GLU A 427 -20.70 16.78 -2.77
C GLU A 427 -22.00 16.20 -3.34
N SER A 428 -22.08 16.10 -4.66
CA SER A 428 -23.20 15.47 -5.39
C SER A 428 -22.87 14.06 -5.90
N SER A 429 -21.70 13.55 -5.56
CA SER A 429 -21.19 12.31 -6.11
C SER A 429 -21.71 11.10 -5.33
N LYS A 430 -22.19 10.08 -6.07
CA LYS A 430 -22.51 8.77 -5.49
C LYS A 430 -21.27 7.88 -5.33
N LEU A 431 -20.10 8.37 -5.74
CA LEU A 431 -18.83 7.65 -5.62
C LEU A 431 -18.55 7.35 -4.16
N ASP A 432 -18.31 6.08 -3.89
CA ASP A 432 -18.02 5.55 -2.58
C ASP A 432 -16.86 4.58 -2.69
N TYR A 433 -16.40 4.01 -1.58
CA TYR A 433 -15.37 2.96 -1.58
C TYR A 433 -15.89 1.62 -2.14
N LYS A 434 -17.06 1.64 -2.79
CA LYS A 434 -17.68 0.49 -3.43
C LYS A 434 -16.94 0.13 -4.71
N TRP A 435 -16.97 -1.15 -5.05
CA TRP A 435 -16.29 -1.72 -6.22
C TRP A 435 -17.12 -1.56 -7.51
N THR A 436 -18.10 -0.65 -7.50
CA THR A 436 -19.03 -0.35 -8.61
C THR A 436 -18.52 0.74 -9.54
N ASP A 437 -17.65 1.61 -9.05
CA ASP A 437 -17.21 2.81 -9.78
C ASP A 437 -15.70 2.72 -10.00
N PHE A 438 -15.28 2.53 -11.26
CA PHE A 438 -13.90 2.22 -11.60
C PHE A 438 -13.02 3.45 -11.84
N GLU A 439 -13.62 4.63 -11.90
CA GLU A 439 -12.96 5.93 -11.88
C GLU A 439 -12.36 6.26 -10.51
N PHE A 440 -12.83 5.62 -9.43
CA PHE A 440 -12.37 5.83 -8.06
C PHE A 440 -12.13 4.50 -7.33
N ILE A 441 -10.90 3.98 -7.39
CA ILE A 441 -10.52 2.67 -6.84
C ILE A 441 -9.38 2.73 -5.79
N PRO A 442 -9.45 3.60 -4.76
CA PRO A 442 -8.36 3.77 -3.81
C PRO A 442 -8.06 2.51 -2.97
N PHE A 443 -9.05 1.64 -2.81
CA PHE A 443 -8.93 0.36 -2.12
C PHE A 443 -8.90 -0.84 -3.08
N GLY A 444 -8.76 -0.58 -4.38
CA GLY A 444 -8.97 -1.56 -5.44
C GLY A 444 -10.42 -2.06 -5.52
N ALA A 445 -10.62 -3.13 -6.29
CA ALA A 445 -11.93 -3.72 -6.53
C ALA A 445 -11.86 -5.25 -6.73
N GLY A 446 -13.03 -5.88 -6.78
CA GLY A 446 -13.19 -7.31 -7.00
C GLY A 446 -12.81 -8.16 -5.79
N ARG A 447 -12.52 -9.45 -5.99
CA ARG A 447 -12.19 -10.41 -4.91
C ARG A 447 -11.02 -9.95 -4.04
N ARG A 448 -10.10 -9.20 -4.63
CA ARG A 448 -8.86 -8.72 -4.00
C ARG A 448 -8.94 -7.25 -3.60
N GLN A 449 -10.14 -6.69 -3.39
CA GLN A 449 -10.34 -5.39 -2.76
C GLN A 449 -9.71 -5.37 -1.35
N CYS A 450 -9.28 -4.22 -0.84
CA CYS A 450 -8.73 -4.11 0.51
C CYS A 450 -9.75 -4.61 1.56
N PRO A 451 -9.39 -5.56 2.46
CA PRO A 451 -10.29 -5.96 3.54
C PRO A 451 -10.30 -4.93 4.68
N GLY A 452 -9.24 -4.14 4.83
CA GLY A 452 -9.08 -3.14 5.89
C GLY A 452 -9.64 -1.76 5.56
N ALA A 453 -10.43 -1.61 4.49
CA ALA A 453 -10.96 -0.30 4.07
C ALA A 453 -11.73 0.38 5.21
N LEU A 454 -12.65 -0.35 5.87
CA LEU A 454 -13.42 0.18 7.00
C LEU A 454 -12.53 0.57 8.19
N PHE A 455 -11.56 -0.26 8.54
CA PHE A 455 -10.63 0.01 9.64
C PHE A 455 -9.77 1.25 9.37
N ALA A 456 -9.25 1.38 8.15
CA ALA A 456 -8.44 2.50 7.72
C ALA A 456 -9.26 3.80 7.70
N THR A 457 -10.41 3.82 7.03
CA THR A 457 -11.22 5.05 6.89
C THR A 457 -11.72 5.54 8.25
N THR A 458 -12.14 4.64 9.14
CA THR A 458 -12.55 5.02 10.50
C THR A 458 -11.39 5.66 11.28
N THR A 459 -10.18 5.10 11.15
CA THR A 459 -8.98 5.63 11.81
C THR A 459 -8.59 7.00 11.24
N ILE A 460 -8.63 7.15 9.91
CA ILE A 460 -8.32 8.41 9.22
C ILE A 460 -9.32 9.50 9.59
N GLU A 461 -10.63 9.19 9.57
CA GLU A 461 -11.71 10.11 9.95
C GLU A 461 -11.54 10.58 11.40
N LEU A 462 -11.31 9.65 12.34
CA LEU A 462 -11.12 9.99 13.76
C LEU A 462 -9.89 10.87 14.00
N ALA A 463 -8.76 10.53 13.38
CA ALA A 463 -7.51 11.27 13.54
C ALA A 463 -7.64 12.70 12.99
N LEU A 464 -8.14 12.86 11.76
CA LEU A 464 -8.33 14.17 11.15
C LEU A 464 -9.35 15.02 11.92
N ALA A 465 -10.48 14.43 12.34
CA ALA A 465 -11.47 15.14 13.13
C ALA A 465 -10.86 15.70 14.43
N ASN A 466 -10.07 14.92 15.17
CA ASN A 466 -9.40 15.41 16.37
C ASN A 466 -8.36 16.50 16.07
N LEU A 467 -7.52 16.31 15.04
CA LEU A 467 -6.51 17.29 14.66
C LEU A 467 -7.12 18.64 14.25
N LEU A 468 -8.26 18.62 13.55
CA LEU A 468 -8.97 19.83 13.12
C LEU A 468 -9.83 20.45 14.22
N TYR A 469 -10.33 19.64 15.16
CA TYR A 469 -11.09 20.12 16.29
C TYR A 469 -10.23 20.94 17.24
N TYR A 470 -9.08 20.41 17.67
CA TYR A 470 -8.25 21.02 18.71
C TYR A 470 -7.29 22.10 18.24
N PHE A 471 -6.86 22.07 16.97
CA PHE A 471 -5.73 22.88 16.53
C PHE A 471 -6.00 23.70 15.27
N ASP A 472 -5.44 24.90 15.26
CA ASP A 472 -5.19 25.68 14.06
C ASP A 472 -3.74 25.40 13.59
N TRP A 473 -3.56 25.17 12.29
CA TRP A 473 -2.32 24.67 11.72
C TRP A 473 -1.64 25.70 10.83
N ALA A 474 -0.32 25.82 10.95
CA ALA A 474 0.51 26.66 10.10
C ALA A 474 1.83 25.96 9.74
N LEU A 475 2.49 26.43 8.67
CA LEU A 475 3.85 25.99 8.36
C LEU A 475 4.87 26.75 9.23
N PRO A 476 6.00 26.12 9.60
CA PRO A 476 7.11 26.82 10.20
C PRO A 476 7.59 28.00 9.33
N ASP A 477 8.12 29.02 9.98
CA ASP A 477 8.77 30.18 9.35
C ASP A 477 7.86 31.05 8.47
N GLY A 478 6.53 30.89 8.55
CA GLY A 478 5.57 31.68 7.77
C GLY A 478 5.63 31.39 6.26
N THR A 479 6.17 30.23 5.88
CA THR A 479 6.29 29.81 4.48
C THR A 479 4.92 29.81 3.80
N ASP A 480 4.86 30.30 2.55
CA ASP A 480 3.64 30.23 1.74
C ASP A 480 3.14 28.78 1.67
N PRO A 481 1.90 28.49 2.12
CA PRO A 481 1.33 27.15 2.04
C PRO A 481 1.38 26.52 0.64
N LYS A 482 1.34 27.35 -0.42
CA LYS A 482 1.44 26.88 -1.81
C LYS A 482 2.83 26.36 -2.18
N ALA A 483 3.88 26.78 -1.46
CA ALA A 483 5.25 26.37 -1.66
C ALA A 483 5.62 25.08 -0.92
N LEU A 484 4.68 24.46 -0.18
CA LEU A 484 4.89 23.19 0.50
C LEU A 484 5.37 22.10 -0.48
N ASP A 485 6.45 21.40 -0.12
CA ASP A 485 6.98 20.30 -0.93
C ASP A 485 6.00 19.12 -0.98
N MET A 486 5.41 18.90 -2.17
CA MET A 486 4.49 17.81 -2.48
C MET A 486 5.18 16.68 -3.28
N SER A 487 6.52 16.62 -3.26
CA SER A 487 7.25 15.55 -3.92
C SER A 487 7.09 14.22 -3.19
N GLU A 488 7.18 13.14 -3.96
CA GLU A 488 6.87 11.78 -3.54
C GLU A 488 8.11 10.89 -3.53
N VAL A 489 8.11 9.88 -2.67
CA VAL A 489 9.01 8.73 -2.71
C VAL A 489 8.17 7.47 -2.93
N PHE A 490 8.62 6.64 -3.88
CA PHE A 490 7.96 5.39 -4.22
C PHE A 490 8.52 4.23 -3.40
N GLY A 491 7.63 3.37 -2.91
CA GLY A 491 7.93 2.09 -2.30
C GLY A 491 6.70 1.18 -2.39
N ILE A 492 6.52 0.28 -1.40
CA ILE A 492 5.25 -0.45 -1.25
C ILE A 492 4.08 0.53 -1.13
N THR A 493 4.29 1.59 -0.36
CA THR A 493 3.42 2.76 -0.28
C THR A 493 4.11 3.97 -0.89
N VAL A 494 3.33 4.88 -1.48
CA VAL A 494 3.82 6.21 -1.88
C VAL A 494 3.64 7.18 -0.72
N ARG A 495 4.76 7.79 -0.34
CA ARG A 495 4.85 8.71 0.80
C ARG A 495 5.34 10.07 0.32
N ARG A 496 5.12 11.10 1.13
CA ARG A 496 5.82 12.36 0.96
C ARG A 496 7.32 12.13 1.05
N ARG A 497 8.10 12.88 0.27
CA ARG A 497 9.57 12.80 0.33
C ARG A 497 10.12 13.27 1.67
N SER A 498 9.50 14.32 2.21
CA SER A 498 9.88 14.93 3.48
C SER A 498 8.66 14.90 4.39
N ASN A 499 8.87 14.54 5.66
CA ASN A 499 7.80 14.56 6.65
C ASN A 499 7.18 15.95 6.78
N LEU A 500 5.88 16.01 7.00
CA LEU A 500 5.15 17.24 7.23
C LEU A 500 5.53 17.84 8.58
N ARG A 501 6.26 18.97 8.54
CA ARG A 501 6.57 19.77 9.74
C ARG A 501 5.61 20.95 9.85
N VAL A 502 5.00 21.11 11.02
CA VAL A 502 3.90 22.08 11.25
C VAL A 502 3.96 22.71 12.63
N LEU A 503 3.39 23.90 12.75
CA LEU A 503 3.05 24.55 14.01
C LEU A 503 1.57 24.28 14.31
N ALA A 504 1.27 23.96 15.56
CA ALA A 504 -0.09 23.76 16.06
C ALA A 504 -0.38 24.77 17.17
N SER A 505 -1.45 25.54 17.00
CA SER A 505 -1.97 26.42 18.05
C SER A 505 -3.30 25.86 18.54
N LEU A 506 -3.50 25.81 19.87
CA LEU A 506 -4.78 25.38 20.43
C LEU A 506 -5.89 26.34 19.98
N HIS A 507 -6.96 25.77 19.42
CA HIS A 507 -8.13 26.54 19.07
C HIS A 507 -8.93 26.87 20.33
N LEU A 508 -8.81 28.12 20.80
CA LEU A 508 -9.64 28.65 21.86
C LEU A 508 -10.89 29.24 21.19
N GLY A 509 -12.02 28.54 21.29
CA GLY A 509 -13.29 29.01 20.73
C GLY A 509 -13.62 30.40 21.28
N HIS A 510 -13.88 31.36 20.38
CA HIS A 510 -14.49 32.64 20.72
C HIS A 510 -16.02 32.52 20.73
#